data_AF-A0A3G1KPN5-F1
#
_entry.id   AF-A0A3G1KPN5-F1
#
_cell.length_a   1.000
_cell.length_b   1.000
_cell.length_c   1.000
_cell.angle_alpha   90.00
_cell.angle_beta   90.00
_cell.angle_gamma   90.00
#
_symmetry.space_group_name_H-M   'P 1'
#
loop_
_entity.id
_entity.type
_entity.pdbx_description
1 polymer ?
#
loop_
_entity_poly.entity_id
_entity_poly.type
_entity_poly.pdbx_seq_one_letter_code
_entity_poly.pdbx_strand_id
1 'polypeptide(L)'
;MLSAAVLFTFVANVITWAIAANSVMGQTGINKTAPAVFGHRHKKYGTPDYCYYIMGAVSTLLLAGNYIGIENIAQIFWTLFALSALIFLIPYLLVFPGVIILRKKYPDLERPYLIPGGKFGLYLTVFLGEVFMLLTCIMFFVPPEDTTDVLRYELSLVVLILITAAVGVGMYLRGKKRSSLPAENTVSGSR
;
A
#
# COMPACT_ATOMS: atom_id res chain seq x y z
N MET A 1 11.68 24.85 -22.60
CA MET A 1 10.68 23.89 -23.13
C MET A 1 10.80 22.52 -22.47
N LEU A 2 12.00 21.93 -22.37
CA LEU A 2 12.22 20.62 -21.73
C LEU A 2 11.76 20.56 -20.26
N SER A 3 12.08 21.57 -19.44
CA SER A 3 11.68 21.61 -18.03
C SER A 3 10.16 21.60 -17.83
N ALA A 4 9.42 22.30 -18.70
CA ALA A 4 7.96 22.32 -18.65
C ALA A 4 7.35 20.95 -19.00
N ALA A 5 7.92 20.26 -19.98
CA ALA A 5 7.51 18.90 -20.33
C ALA A 5 7.78 17.90 -19.19
N VAL A 6 8.93 18.01 -18.52
CA VAL A 6 9.27 17.17 -17.36
C VAL A 6 8.28 17.38 -16.20
N LEU A 7 7.98 18.65 -15.88
CA LEU A 7 7.00 18.98 -14.83
C LEU A 7 5.61 18.44 -15.17
N PHE A 8 5.19 18.54 -16.43
CA PHE A 8 3.93 17.97 -16.90
C PHE A 8 3.85 16.46 -16.68
N THR A 9 4.93 15.74 -17.01
CA THR A 9 5.00 14.28 -16.80
C THR A 9 4.89 13.90 -15.32
N PHE A 10 5.55 14.62 -14.42
CA PHE A 10 5.43 14.34 -12.98
C PHE A 10 4.01 14.56 -12.46
N VAL A 11 3.37 15.66 -12.85
CA VAL A 11 1.98 15.94 -12.46
C VAL A 11 1.03 14.86 -13.00
N ALA A 12 1.19 14.50 -14.28
CA ALA A 12 0.38 13.45 -14.91
C ALA A 12 0.54 12.10 -14.19
N ASN A 13 1.77 11.75 -13.79
CA ASN A 13 2.06 10.52 -13.06
C ASN A 13 1.36 10.51 -11.68
N VAL A 14 1.48 11.59 -10.90
CA VAL A 14 0.86 11.69 -9.56
C VAL A 14 -0.66 11.54 -9.64
N ILE A 15 -1.30 12.20 -10.61
CA ILE A 15 -2.76 12.12 -10.79
C ILE A 15 -3.19 10.68 -11.15
N THR A 16 -2.47 10.04 -12.06
CA THR A 16 -2.80 8.68 -12.52
C THR A 16 -2.74 7.68 -11.37
N TRP A 17 -1.67 7.72 -10.56
CA TRP A 17 -1.51 6.83 -9.41
C TRP A 17 -2.52 7.12 -8.30
N ALA A 18 -2.82 8.39 -8.03
CA ALA A 18 -3.83 8.78 -7.05
C ALA A 18 -5.20 8.23 -7.42
N ILE A 19 -5.59 8.28 -8.70
CA ILE A 19 -6.88 7.77 -9.16
C ILE A 19 -6.95 6.24 -9.03
N ALA A 20 -5.91 5.54 -9.50
CA ALA A 20 -5.87 4.08 -9.47
C ALA A 20 -5.97 3.53 -8.04
N ALA A 21 -5.13 4.05 -7.12
CA ALA A 21 -5.09 3.59 -5.73
C ALA A 21 -6.40 3.85 -4.99
N ASN A 22 -6.96 5.06 -5.10
CA ASN A 22 -8.21 5.41 -4.41
C ASN A 22 -9.42 4.65 -4.96
N SER A 23 -9.41 4.30 -6.24
CA SER A 23 -10.48 3.48 -6.85
C SER A 23 -10.50 2.06 -6.28
N VAL A 24 -9.32 1.44 -6.14
CA VAL A 24 -9.19 0.11 -5.51
C VAL A 24 -9.62 0.20 -4.05
N MET A 25 -9.14 1.22 -3.31
CA MET A 25 -9.51 1.42 -1.92
C MET A 25 -11.02 1.60 -1.75
N GLY A 26 -11.65 2.39 -2.63
CA GLY A 26 -13.09 2.61 -2.63
C GLY A 26 -13.89 1.33 -2.82
N GLN A 27 -13.42 0.43 -3.69
CA GLN A 27 -14.08 -0.85 -3.93
C GLN A 27 -14.06 -1.76 -2.70
N THR A 28 -12.99 -1.72 -1.89
CA THR A 28 -12.94 -2.50 -0.63
C THR A 28 -13.98 -2.02 0.40
N GLY A 29 -14.31 -0.73 0.41
CA GLY A 29 -15.36 -0.18 1.27
C GLY A 29 -16.75 -0.64 0.85
N ILE A 30 -16.99 -0.73 -0.46
CA ILE A 30 -18.24 -1.27 -1.04
C ILE A 30 -18.38 -2.77 -0.75
N ASN A 31 -17.29 -3.52 -0.94
CA ASN A 31 -17.25 -4.97 -0.69
C ASN A 31 -17.24 -5.32 0.82
N LYS A 32 -17.37 -4.33 1.72
CA LYS A 32 -17.35 -4.47 3.18
C LYS A 32 -16.09 -5.16 3.73
N THR A 33 -14.99 -5.17 2.98
CA THR A 33 -13.70 -5.70 3.40
C THR A 33 -12.86 -4.66 4.15
N ALA A 34 -13.21 -3.37 4.03
CA ALA A 34 -12.63 -2.25 4.77
C ALA A 34 -13.73 -1.41 5.49
N PRO A 35 -13.37 -0.46 6.37
CA PRO A 35 -14.32 0.47 6.99
C PRO A 35 -15.23 1.19 5.97
N ALA A 36 -16.50 1.46 6.33
CA ALA A 36 -17.48 2.05 5.39
C ALA A 36 -17.09 3.44 4.89
N VAL A 37 -16.23 4.14 5.62
CA VAL A 37 -15.72 5.46 5.24
C VAL A 37 -15.09 5.42 3.85
N PHE A 38 -14.40 4.33 3.49
CA PHE A 38 -13.81 4.17 2.16
C PHE A 38 -14.85 3.88 1.06
N GLY A 39 -16.05 3.40 1.41
CA GLY A 39 -17.10 3.08 0.46
C GLY A 39 -17.98 4.27 0.04
N HIS A 40 -17.75 5.46 0.62
CA HIS A 40 -18.48 6.66 0.23
C HIS A 40 -18.15 7.04 -1.22
N ARG A 41 -19.16 7.46 -1.98
CA ARG A 41 -18.98 7.97 -3.35
C ARG A 41 -19.72 9.29 -3.53
N HIS A 42 -19.06 10.23 -4.19
CA HIS A 42 -19.61 11.55 -4.46
C HIS A 42 -20.88 11.45 -5.32
N LYS A 43 -21.98 12.07 -4.88
CA LYS A 43 -23.30 11.98 -5.52
C LYS A 43 -23.31 12.37 -7.01
N LYS A 44 -22.48 13.35 -7.39
CA LYS A 44 -22.42 13.87 -8.77
C LYS A 44 -21.44 13.13 -9.70
N TYR A 45 -20.34 12.62 -9.16
CA TYR A 45 -19.20 12.13 -9.95
C TYR A 45 -18.93 10.63 -9.75
N GLY A 46 -19.57 10.00 -8.77
CA GLY A 46 -19.40 8.57 -8.47
C GLY A 46 -17.99 8.20 -7.99
N THR A 47 -17.15 9.17 -7.65
CA THR A 47 -15.75 8.98 -7.22
C THR A 47 -15.65 8.75 -5.72
N PRO A 48 -14.66 7.97 -5.24
CA PRO A 48 -14.43 7.74 -3.81
C PRO A 48 -13.73 8.95 -3.15
N ASP A 49 -14.46 10.06 -3.04
CA ASP A 49 -14.00 11.36 -2.49
C ASP A 49 -13.32 11.25 -1.12
N TYR A 50 -13.86 10.48 -0.18
CA TYR A 50 -13.29 10.30 1.15
C TYR A 50 -11.90 9.65 1.10
N CYS A 51 -11.65 8.75 0.15
CA CYS A 51 -10.33 8.16 -0.05
C CYS A 51 -9.30 9.23 -0.45
N TYR A 52 -9.67 10.16 -1.34
CA TYR A 52 -8.78 11.26 -1.75
C TYR A 52 -8.48 12.22 -0.58
N TYR A 53 -9.47 12.57 0.24
CA TYR A 53 -9.24 13.42 1.42
C TYR A 53 -8.31 12.75 2.43
N ILE A 54 -8.51 11.46 2.71
CA ILE A 54 -7.64 10.69 3.61
C ILE A 54 -6.23 10.58 3.03
N MET A 55 -6.09 10.28 1.74
CA MET A 55 -4.79 10.24 1.06
C MET A 55 -4.03 11.56 1.20
N GLY A 56 -4.71 12.69 0.95
CA GLY A 56 -4.12 14.03 1.08
C GLY A 56 -3.73 14.39 2.51
N ALA A 57 -4.55 14.02 3.50
CA ALA A 57 -4.24 14.22 4.91
C ALA A 57 -3.01 13.40 5.33
N VAL A 58 -2.97 12.11 4.97
CA VAL A 58 -1.86 11.22 5.30
C VAL A 58 -0.56 11.67 4.62
N SER A 59 -0.60 12.05 3.34
CA SER A 59 0.59 12.52 2.63
C SER A 59 1.14 13.82 3.21
N THR A 60 0.26 14.75 3.58
CA THR A 60 0.66 16.02 4.23
C THR A 60 1.28 15.76 5.59
N LEU A 61 0.70 14.87 6.40
CA LEU A 61 1.24 14.51 7.71
C LEU A 61 2.61 13.84 7.61
N LEU A 62 2.79 12.91 6.66
CA LEU A 62 4.07 12.23 6.45
C LEU A 62 5.15 13.21 5.96
N LEU A 63 4.79 14.11 5.04
CA LEU A 63 5.72 15.12 4.53
C LEU A 63 6.11 16.12 5.62
N ALA A 64 5.14 16.66 6.35
CA ALA A 64 5.40 17.58 7.46
C ALA A 64 6.22 16.93 8.57
N GLY A 65 5.91 15.66 8.91
CA GLY A 65 6.66 14.90 9.90
C GLY A 65 8.12 14.67 9.51
N ASN A 66 8.41 14.39 8.24
CA ASN A 66 9.78 14.25 7.74
C ASN A 66 10.55 15.57 7.68
N TYR A 67 9.86 16.70 7.54
CA TYR A 67 10.51 18.02 7.49
C TYR A 67 10.99 18.49 8.87
N ILE A 68 10.41 17.96 9.95
CA ILE A 68 10.75 18.38 11.31
C ILE A 68 12.09 17.76 11.72
N GLY A 69 13.11 18.62 11.88
CA GLY A 69 14.39 18.25 12.48
C GLY A 69 15.43 17.66 11.53
N ILE A 70 15.23 17.76 10.21
CA ILE A 70 16.24 17.44 9.19
C ILE A 70 16.75 18.73 8.56
N GLU A 71 18.05 18.98 8.66
CA GLU A 71 18.70 20.20 8.14
C GLU A 71 19.10 20.06 6.66
N ASN A 72 19.13 18.84 6.11
CA ASN A 72 19.59 18.54 4.76
C ASN A 72 18.47 18.01 3.85
N ILE A 73 18.21 18.70 2.74
CA ILE A 73 17.22 18.33 1.72
C ILE A 73 17.49 16.92 1.14
N ALA A 74 18.75 16.54 0.96
CA ALA A 74 19.11 15.22 0.44
C ALA A 74 18.67 14.11 1.40
N GLN A 75 18.82 14.30 2.71
CA GLN A 75 18.37 13.33 3.71
C GLN A 75 16.85 13.18 3.72
N ILE A 76 16.10 14.29 3.59
CA ILE A 76 14.63 14.26 3.46
C ILE A 76 14.23 13.44 2.23
N PHE A 77 14.89 13.69 1.10
CA PHE A 77 14.62 12.96 -0.14
C PHE A 77 14.87 11.46 0.01
N TRP A 78 16.03 11.06 0.51
CA TRP A 78 16.39 9.64 0.68
C TRP A 78 15.48 8.93 1.69
N THR A 79 15.11 9.60 2.78
CA THR A 79 14.18 9.06 3.77
C THR A 79 12.80 8.86 3.15
N LEU A 80 12.23 9.86 2.48
CA LEU A 80 10.93 9.73 1.80
C LEU A 80 10.95 8.67 0.70
N PHE A 81 12.05 8.55 -0.04
CA PHE A 81 12.24 7.51 -1.04
C PHE A 81 12.20 6.11 -0.41
N ALA A 82 12.96 5.89 0.66
CA ALA A 82 12.98 4.61 1.38
C ALA A 82 11.62 4.28 2.02
N LEU A 83 10.98 5.26 2.68
CA LEU A 83 9.65 5.13 3.27
C LEU A 83 8.62 4.70 2.21
N SER A 84 8.59 5.39 1.07
CA SER A 84 7.68 5.07 -0.05
C SER A 84 7.92 3.67 -0.58
N ALA A 85 9.18 3.31 -0.85
CA ALA A 85 9.54 1.99 -1.35
C ALA A 85 9.13 0.89 -0.37
N LEU A 86 9.38 1.04 0.93
CA LEU A 86 8.99 0.05 1.93
C LEU A 86 7.47 -0.13 2.03
N ILE A 87 6.67 0.95 2.04
CA ILE A 87 5.20 0.85 1.99
C ILE A 87 4.75 0.02 0.78
N PHE A 88 5.39 0.22 -0.38
CA PHE A 88 5.07 -0.53 -1.59
C PHE A 88 5.48 -1.99 -1.50
N LEU A 89 6.65 -2.30 -0.93
CA LEU A 89 7.25 -3.63 -0.97
C LEU A 89 6.72 -4.57 0.11
N ILE A 90 6.40 -4.07 1.32
CA ILE A 90 5.94 -4.91 2.44
C ILE A 90 4.73 -5.78 2.09
N PRO A 91 3.66 -5.27 1.43
CA PRO A 91 2.52 -6.10 1.05
C PRO A 91 2.89 -7.25 0.11
N TYR A 92 3.92 -7.09 -0.73
CA TYR A 92 4.34 -8.16 -1.65
C TYR A 92 4.92 -9.37 -0.92
N LEU A 93 5.55 -9.17 0.25
CA LEU A 93 5.97 -10.25 1.15
C LEU A 93 4.80 -11.12 1.67
N LEU A 94 3.56 -10.65 1.49
CA LEU A 94 2.36 -11.43 1.79
C LEU A 94 1.74 -12.03 0.52
N VAL A 95 1.90 -11.38 -0.63
CA VAL A 95 1.32 -11.79 -1.91
C VAL A 95 1.98 -13.06 -2.45
N PHE A 96 3.31 -13.13 -2.46
CA PHE A 96 4.06 -14.28 -2.96
C PHE A 96 3.71 -15.60 -2.25
N PRO A 97 3.77 -15.70 -0.90
CA PRO A 97 3.35 -16.90 -0.18
C PRO A 97 1.84 -17.14 -0.31
N GLY A 98 1.05 -16.07 -0.52
CA GLY A 98 -0.37 -16.15 -0.82
C GLY A 98 -0.70 -17.05 -2.01
N VAL A 99 0.17 -17.09 -3.04
CA VAL A 99 -0.01 -17.99 -4.20
C VAL A 99 0.07 -19.47 -3.77
N ILE A 100 1.03 -19.82 -2.91
CA ILE A 100 1.17 -21.20 -2.40
C ILE A 100 -0.06 -21.57 -1.56
N ILE A 101 -0.50 -20.67 -0.69
CA ILE A 101 -1.66 -20.88 0.18
C ILE A 101 -2.92 -21.08 -0.67
N LEU A 102 -3.14 -20.24 -1.69
CA LEU A 102 -4.31 -20.34 -2.57
C LEU A 102 -4.33 -21.67 -3.32
N ARG A 103 -3.17 -22.13 -3.79
CA ARG A 103 -3.05 -23.41 -4.50
C ARG A 103 -3.28 -24.63 -3.61
N LYS A 104 -2.97 -24.53 -2.32
CA LYS A 104 -3.28 -25.57 -1.33
C LYS A 104 -4.75 -25.54 -0.90
N LYS A 105 -5.34 -24.36 -0.73
CA LYS A 105 -6.71 -24.19 -0.23
C LYS A 105 -7.78 -24.45 -1.30
N TYR A 106 -7.52 -24.09 -2.54
CA TYR A 106 -8.45 -24.27 -3.66
C TYR A 106 -7.72 -24.97 -4.82
N PRO A 107 -7.45 -26.28 -4.69
CA PRO A 107 -6.74 -27.06 -5.70
C PRO A 107 -7.56 -27.20 -7.01
N ASP A 108 -8.88 -27.33 -6.90
CA ASP A 108 -9.78 -27.69 -8.01
C ASP A 108 -10.29 -26.48 -8.82
N LEU A 109 -9.85 -25.27 -8.47
CA LEU A 109 -10.25 -24.06 -9.20
C LEU A 109 -9.60 -24.05 -10.59
N GLU A 110 -10.40 -23.82 -11.64
CA GLU A 110 -9.90 -23.65 -13.00
C GLU A 110 -9.00 -22.39 -13.09
N ARG A 111 -7.79 -22.54 -13.63
CA ARG A 111 -6.78 -21.46 -13.69
C ARG A 111 -6.43 -21.19 -15.14
N PRO A 112 -6.86 -20.05 -15.71
CA PRO A 112 -6.52 -19.66 -17.08
C PRO A 112 -5.01 -19.50 -17.30
N TYR A 113 -4.27 -19.17 -16.24
CA TYR A 113 -2.82 -19.07 -16.25
C TYR A 113 -2.19 -20.05 -15.26
N LEU A 114 -1.20 -20.80 -15.74
CA LEU A 114 -0.41 -21.75 -14.97
C LEU A 114 1.08 -21.37 -15.07
N ILE A 115 1.77 -21.38 -13.93
CA ILE A 115 3.21 -21.13 -13.90
C ILE A 115 3.91 -22.30 -14.60
N PRO A 116 4.77 -22.03 -15.60
CA PRO A 116 5.53 -23.08 -16.28
C PRO A 116 6.40 -23.84 -15.28
N GLY A 117 6.57 -25.15 -15.47
CA GLY A 117 7.33 -26.00 -14.54
C GLY A 117 6.53 -26.52 -13.33
N GLY A 118 5.20 -26.39 -13.34
CA GLY A 118 4.30 -27.07 -12.40
C GLY A 118 4.50 -26.65 -10.93
N LYS A 119 4.59 -27.62 -10.02
CA LYS A 119 4.82 -27.34 -8.58
C LYS A 119 6.22 -26.81 -8.31
N PHE A 120 7.24 -27.35 -8.99
CA PHE A 120 8.62 -26.90 -8.80
C PHE A 120 8.80 -25.46 -9.28
N GLY A 121 8.31 -25.14 -10.48
CA GLY A 121 8.35 -23.77 -11.01
C GLY A 121 7.64 -22.76 -10.10
N LEU A 122 6.47 -23.13 -9.55
CA LEU A 122 5.79 -22.32 -8.54
C LEU A 122 6.67 -22.02 -7.32
N TYR A 123 7.22 -23.05 -6.68
CA TYR A 123 8.01 -22.85 -5.46
C TYR A 123 9.27 -22.05 -5.75
N LEU A 124 9.92 -22.28 -6.89
CA LEU A 124 11.10 -21.54 -7.30
C LEU A 124 10.79 -20.06 -7.55
N THR A 125 9.72 -19.74 -8.29
CA THR A 125 9.32 -18.35 -8.54
C THR A 125 8.96 -17.62 -7.26
N VAL A 126 8.20 -18.27 -6.36
CA VAL A 126 7.84 -17.69 -5.06
C VAL A 126 9.08 -17.49 -4.21
N PHE A 127 9.97 -18.47 -4.12
CA PHE A 127 11.21 -18.36 -3.36
C PHE A 127 12.11 -17.23 -3.88
N LEU A 128 12.34 -17.15 -5.18
CA LEU A 128 13.15 -16.09 -5.79
C LEU A 128 12.53 -14.72 -5.55
N GLY A 129 11.22 -14.58 -5.81
CA GLY A 129 10.50 -13.34 -5.54
C GLY A 129 10.68 -12.90 -4.09
N GLU A 130 10.50 -13.82 -3.16
CA GLU A 130 10.59 -13.50 -1.74
C GLU A 130 11.99 -13.15 -1.27
N VAL A 131 13.00 -13.85 -1.77
CA VAL A 131 14.41 -13.51 -1.48
C VAL A 131 14.74 -12.11 -2.00
N PHE A 132 14.34 -11.77 -3.23
CA PHE A 132 14.61 -10.44 -3.79
C PHE A 132 13.86 -9.33 -3.04
N MET A 133 12.60 -9.57 -2.68
CA MET A 133 11.80 -8.63 -1.91
C MET A 133 12.38 -8.39 -0.52
N LEU A 134 12.77 -9.45 0.19
CA LEU A 134 13.41 -9.36 1.51
C LEU A 134 14.76 -8.66 1.41
N LEU A 135 15.60 -9.03 0.44
CA LEU A 135 16.89 -8.37 0.23
C LEU A 135 16.72 -6.88 -0.05
N THR A 136 15.75 -6.51 -0.88
CA THR A 136 15.46 -5.10 -1.18
C THR A 136 15.01 -4.35 0.07
N CYS A 137 14.11 -4.94 0.88
CA CYS A 137 13.69 -4.34 2.13
C CYS A 137 14.87 -4.13 3.09
N ILE A 138 15.77 -5.12 3.21
CA ILE A 138 16.98 -5.02 4.04
C ILE A 138 17.93 -3.93 3.50
N MET A 139 18.09 -3.82 2.18
CA MET A 139 18.94 -2.78 1.58
C MET A 139 18.46 -1.37 1.88
N PHE A 140 17.15 -1.14 2.01
CA PHE A 140 16.63 0.18 2.42
C PHE A 140 16.98 0.56 3.86
N PHE A 141 17.35 -0.40 4.71
CA PHE A 141 17.87 -0.10 6.05
C PHE A 141 19.33 0.33 6.05
N VAL A 142 20.07 0.14 4.95
CA VAL A 142 21.43 0.67 4.83
C VAL A 142 21.31 2.18 4.53
N PRO A 143 21.70 3.06 5.46
CA PRO A 143 21.58 4.50 5.26
C PRO A 143 22.57 4.96 4.17
N PRO A 144 22.19 5.94 3.33
CA PRO A 144 23.11 6.57 2.40
C PRO A 144 24.21 7.36 3.14
N GLU A 145 25.38 7.51 2.51
CA GLU A 145 26.60 8.08 3.11
C GLU A 145 26.40 9.49 3.73
N ASP A 146 25.47 10.28 3.19
CA ASP A 146 25.17 11.64 3.65
C ASP A 146 24.22 11.71 4.87
N THR A 147 23.90 10.57 5.49
CA THR A 147 22.96 10.50 6.63
C THR A 147 23.67 10.86 7.93
N THR A 148 23.41 12.06 8.46
CA THR A 148 24.01 12.51 9.72
C THR A 148 23.42 11.82 10.95
N ASP A 149 22.14 11.44 10.89
CA ASP A 149 21.36 10.96 12.03
C ASP A 149 20.76 9.56 11.74
N VAL A 150 21.64 8.56 11.66
CA VAL A 150 21.30 7.18 11.25
C VAL A 150 20.20 6.57 12.13
N LEU A 151 20.26 6.81 13.44
CA LEU A 151 19.26 6.25 14.37
C LEU A 151 17.86 6.80 14.07
N ARG A 152 17.73 8.10 13.75
CA ARG A 152 16.43 8.68 13.39
C ARG A 152 15.93 8.13 12.07
N TYR A 153 16.81 7.95 11.09
CA TYR A 153 16.48 7.32 9.81
C TYR A 153 15.91 5.91 10.02
N GLU A 154 16.66 5.02 10.67
CA GLU A 154 16.23 3.64 10.94
C GLU A 154 14.93 3.59 11.75
N LEU A 155 14.81 4.40 12.80
CA LEU A 155 13.60 4.48 13.61
C LEU A 155 12.40 4.93 12.77
N SER A 156 12.56 5.90 11.87
CA SER A 156 11.47 6.36 10.99
C SER A 156 10.97 5.23 10.08
N LEU A 157 11.88 4.39 9.55
CA LEU A 157 11.53 3.24 8.72
C LEU A 157 10.80 2.17 9.55
N VAL A 158 11.30 1.83 10.73
CA VAL A 158 10.67 0.84 11.63
C VAL A 158 9.28 1.32 12.05
N VAL A 159 9.17 2.58 12.48
CA VAL A 159 7.88 3.18 12.88
C VAL A 159 6.90 3.13 11.72
N LEU A 160 7.33 3.43 10.50
CA LEU A 160 6.48 3.31 9.33
C LEU A 160 5.99 1.88 9.08
N ILE A 161 6.88 0.89 9.15
CA ILE A 161 6.53 -0.53 8.97
C ILE A 161 5.47 -0.94 10.00
N LEU A 162 5.68 -0.56 11.26
CA LEU A 162 4.76 -0.85 12.35
C LEU A 162 3.41 -0.17 12.15
N ILE A 163 3.39 1.12 11.78
CA ILE A 163 2.15 1.86 11.50
C ILE A 163 1.41 1.23 10.33
N THR A 164 2.10 0.93 9.23
CA THR A 164 1.49 0.35 8.02
C THR A 164 0.91 -1.03 8.32
N ALA A 165 1.65 -1.88 9.04
CA ALA A 165 1.17 -3.18 9.48
C ALA A 165 -0.04 -3.05 10.43
N ALA A 166 0.02 -2.14 11.41
CA ALA A 166 -1.07 -1.91 12.36
C ALA A 166 -2.35 -1.39 11.68
N VAL A 167 -2.21 -0.46 10.72
CA VAL A 167 -3.34 0.04 9.92
C VAL A 167 -3.94 -1.09 9.09
N GLY A 168 -3.11 -1.89 8.41
CA GLY A 168 -3.56 -3.03 7.62
C GLY A 168 -4.30 -4.08 8.45
N VAL A 169 -3.73 -4.49 9.58
CA VAL A 169 -4.36 -5.44 10.52
C VAL A 169 -5.63 -4.85 11.13
N GLY A 170 -5.61 -3.59 11.53
CA GLY A 170 -6.78 -2.89 12.08
C GLY A 170 -7.93 -2.83 11.08
N MET A 171 -7.64 -2.55 9.80
CA MET A 171 -8.61 -2.58 8.72
C MET A 171 -9.15 -3.99 8.47
N TYR A 172 -8.28 -5.00 8.45
CA TYR A 172 -8.66 -6.40 8.29
C TYR A 172 -9.60 -6.89 9.40
N LEU A 173 -9.25 -6.61 10.66
CA LEU A 173 -10.06 -7.02 11.82
C LEU A 173 -11.44 -6.34 11.83
N ARG A 174 -11.49 -5.03 11.50
CA ARG A 174 -12.75 -4.29 11.37
C ARG A 174 -13.60 -4.80 10.20
N GLY A 175 -12.97 -5.15 9.08
CA GLY A 175 -13.63 -5.76 7.92
C GLY A 175 -14.22 -7.13 8.24
N LYS A 176 -13.45 -8.02 8.89
CA LYS A 176 -13.89 -9.36 9.28
C LYS A 176 -15.12 -9.31 10.20
N LYS A 177 -15.09 -8.44 11.22
CA LYS A 177 -16.22 -8.26 12.16
C LYS A 177 -17.50 -7.80 11.47
N ARG A 178 -17.38 -7.10 10.34
CA ARG A 178 -18.52 -6.53 9.60
C ARG A 178 -19.05 -7.45 8.50
N SER A 179 -18.17 -8.27 7.93
CA SER A 179 -18.51 -9.36 7.03
C SER A 179 -19.32 -10.46 7.75
N SER A 180 -19.11 -10.65 9.06
CA SER A 180 -19.85 -11.61 9.91
C SER A 180 -21.20 -11.10 10.44
N LEU A 181 -21.66 -9.89 10.10
CA LEU A 181 -22.97 -9.37 10.53
C LEU A 181 -24.06 -9.76 9.51
N PRO A 182 -25.21 -10.33 9.94
CA PRO A 182 -26.29 -10.73 9.03
C PRO A 182 -26.85 -9.53 8.25
N ALA A 183 -27.20 -9.77 6.99
CA ALA A 183 -27.52 -8.76 5.96
C ALA A 183 -28.83 -7.97 6.17
N GLU A 184 -29.50 -8.12 7.31
CA GLU A 184 -30.89 -7.70 7.51
C GLU A 184 -31.02 -6.55 8.51
N ASN A 185 -30.35 -5.40 8.31
CA ASN A 185 -30.64 -4.19 9.11
C ASN A 185 -30.24 -2.84 8.48
N THR A 186 -29.83 -2.77 7.20
CA THR A 186 -29.28 -1.52 6.63
C THR A 186 -30.14 -0.83 5.56
N VAL A 187 -31.43 -1.16 5.42
CA VAL A 187 -32.34 -0.44 4.51
C VAL A 187 -33.04 0.76 5.20
N SER A 188 -32.92 0.93 6.52
CA SER A 188 -33.62 2.03 7.23
C SER A 188 -32.85 3.36 7.33
N GLY A 189 -31.71 3.51 6.65
CA GLY A 189 -30.79 4.65 6.87
C GLY A 189 -30.71 5.70 5.76
N SER A 190 -31.49 5.59 4.68
CA SER A 190 -31.54 6.63 3.63
C SER A 190 -32.82 7.44 3.73
N ARG A 191 -32.75 8.55 4.45
CA ARG A 191 -33.51 9.77 4.17
C ARG A 191 -32.53 10.93 4.21
#